data_AF-A0A7J5GPA1-F1
#
_entry.id   AF-A0A7J5GPA1-F1
#
_cell.length_a   1.000
_cell.length_b   1.000
_cell.length_c   1.000
_cell.angle_alpha   90.00
_cell.angle_beta   90.00
_cell.angle_gamma   90.00
#
_symmetry.space_group_name_H-M   'P 1'
#
loop_
_entity.id
_entity.type
_entity.pdbx_description
1 polymer ?
#
loop_
_entity_poly.entity_id
_entity_poly.type
_entity_poly.pdbx_seq_one_letter_code
_entity_poly.pdbx_strand_id
1 'polypeptide(L)'
;AKYRKIQLLKDYVDETEKVVEEYNKEHHIDNSVLVNGRRQTNLGVFRAYLTNYLKSLPTVNQDLTCMVRQLQPTETGIPLELYFFSANKVWVAYEGIQADVFDHVLAIIPEFDLRVFQNPSGADLHRIGVKIEN
;
A
#
# COMPACT_ATOMS: atom_id res chain seq x y z
N ALA A 1 14.77 4.78 9.02
CA ALA A 1 13.55 3.95 9.06
C ALA A 1 13.63 2.81 8.04
N LYS A 2 12.97 1.66 8.28
CA LYS A 2 12.90 0.46 7.38
C LYS A 2 12.64 0.85 5.91
N TYR A 3 11.68 1.75 5.69
CA TYR A 3 11.24 2.16 4.35
C TYR A 3 12.21 3.08 3.59
N ARG A 4 13.11 3.79 4.28
CA ARG A 4 14.13 4.66 3.65
C ARG A 4 15.10 3.87 2.74
N LYS A 5 15.23 2.56 2.96
CA LYS A 5 16.07 1.67 2.14
C LYS A 5 15.39 1.26 0.83
N ILE A 6 14.09 1.50 0.68
CA ILE A 6 13.33 1.18 -0.54
C ILE A 6 13.50 2.35 -1.50
N GLN A 7 14.12 2.10 -2.67
CA GLN A 7 14.47 3.14 -3.64
C GLN A 7 13.27 4.01 -4.04
N LEU A 8 12.12 3.39 -4.30
CA LEU A 8 10.89 4.09 -4.69
C LEU A 8 10.24 4.91 -3.56
N LEU A 9 10.74 4.82 -2.32
CA LEU A 9 10.19 5.54 -1.17
C LEU A 9 11.14 6.54 -0.56
N LYS A 10 12.41 6.54 -0.95
CA LYS A 10 13.45 7.34 -0.31
C LYS A 10 13.02 8.81 -0.17
N ASP A 11 12.68 9.44 -1.30
CA ASP A 11 12.32 10.86 -1.33
C ASP A 11 10.99 11.11 -0.58
N TYR A 12 9.99 10.24 -0.75
CA TYR A 12 8.72 10.32 -0.02
C TYR A 12 8.90 10.28 1.50
N VAL A 13 9.72 9.35 1.99
CA VAL A 13 9.97 9.19 3.43
C VAL A 13 10.65 10.43 3.99
N ASP A 14 11.67 10.94 3.29
CA ASP A 14 12.44 12.11 3.71
C ASP A 14 11.56 13.38 3.73
N GLU A 15 10.78 13.61 2.68
CA GLU A 15 9.84 14.74 2.60
C GLU A 15 8.75 14.66 3.68
N THR A 16 8.17 13.47 3.88
CA THR A 16 7.06 13.30 4.82
C THR A 16 7.54 13.38 6.27
N GLU A 17 8.72 12.85 6.61
CA GLU A 17 9.31 13.01 7.95
C GLU A 17 9.52 14.50 8.26
N LYS A 18 10.07 15.28 7.32
CA LYS A 18 10.26 16.72 7.49
C LYS A 18 8.93 17.45 7.77
N VAL A 19 7.89 17.20 6.97
CA VAL A 19 6.55 17.81 7.16
C VAL A 19 5.96 17.44 8.52
N VAL A 20 6.13 16.19 8.96
CA VAL A 20 5.65 15.72 10.26
C VAL A 20 6.39 16.39 11.41
N GLU A 21 7.72 16.50 11.32
CA GLU A 21 8.56 17.14 12.33
C GLU A 21 8.24 18.63 12.47
N GLU A 22 8.13 19.35 11.34
CA GLU A 22 7.77 20.76 11.30
C GLU A 22 6.41 21.01 11.96
N TYR A 23 5.38 20.22 11.58
CA TYR A 23 4.05 20.31 12.17
C TYR A 23 4.07 20.05 13.69
N ASN A 24 4.69 18.96 14.12
CA ASN A 24 4.71 18.60 15.54
C ASN A 24 5.46 19.64 16.38
N LYS A 25 6.53 20.24 15.84
CA LYS A 25 7.29 21.31 16.49
C LYS A 25 6.49 22.61 16.59
N GLU A 26 5.85 23.03 15.51
CA GLU A 26 5.02 24.25 15.47
C GLU A 26 3.87 24.19 16.49
N HIS A 27 3.26 23.01 16.64
CA HIS A 27 2.15 22.79 17.56
C HIS A 27 2.57 22.35 18.97
N HIS A 28 3.88 22.38 19.30
CA HIS A 28 4.41 22.00 20.61
C HIS A 28 3.91 20.62 21.09
N ILE A 29 3.82 19.67 20.17
CA ILE A 29 3.26 18.35 20.45
C ILE A 29 4.18 17.55 21.38
N ASP A 30 3.64 17.12 22.51
CA ASP A 30 4.26 16.08 23.33
C ASP A 30 4.07 14.71 22.67
N ASN A 31 5.18 14.15 22.18
CA ASN A 31 5.23 12.84 21.53
C ASN A 31 5.33 11.65 22.50
N SER A 32 5.21 11.88 23.82
CA SER A 32 5.11 10.81 24.83
C SER A 32 3.94 9.87 24.56
N VAL A 33 2.83 10.38 24.02
CA VAL A 33 1.66 9.62 23.59
C VAL A 33 1.54 9.68 22.06
N LEU A 34 1.48 8.50 21.43
CA LEU A 34 1.50 8.37 19.96
C LEU A 34 0.42 9.18 19.23
N VAL A 35 -0.77 9.31 19.83
CA VAL A 35 -1.96 9.93 19.21
C VAL A 35 -1.87 11.45 19.10
N ASN A 36 -0.97 12.10 19.85
CA ASN A 36 -0.91 13.55 19.94
C ASN A 36 -0.30 14.21 18.69
N GLY A 37 0.54 13.48 17.96
CA GLY A 37 1.31 14.02 16.83
C GLY A 37 0.91 13.43 15.50
N ARG A 38 1.25 14.16 14.43
CA ARG A 38 1.27 13.59 13.09
C ARG A 38 2.38 12.56 12.99
N ARG A 39 2.12 11.49 12.24
CA ARG A 39 3.06 10.40 11.98
C ARG A 39 2.77 9.76 10.63
N GLN A 40 3.77 9.07 10.09
CA GLN A 40 3.57 8.16 8.97
C GLN A 40 2.87 6.89 9.46
N THR A 41 2.01 6.33 8.61
CA THR A 41 1.36 5.04 8.85
C THR A 41 1.80 4.04 7.79
N ASN A 42 1.85 2.76 8.15
CA ASN A 42 2.19 1.69 7.20
C ASN A 42 1.31 1.72 5.95
N LEU A 43 0.01 1.95 6.11
CA LEU A 43 -0.94 2.11 5.00
C LEU A 43 -0.63 3.34 4.14
N GLY A 44 -0.24 4.46 4.74
CA GLY A 44 0.16 5.67 4.02
C GLY A 44 1.43 5.46 3.19
N VAL A 45 2.44 4.83 3.79
CA VAL A 45 3.71 4.51 3.11
C VAL A 45 3.48 3.48 1.99
N PHE A 46 2.66 2.46 2.22
CA PHE A 46 2.31 1.46 1.20
C PHE A 46 1.60 2.11 -0.01
N ARG A 47 0.65 3.02 0.24
CA ARG A 47 -0.03 3.77 -0.83
C ARG A 47 0.95 4.64 -1.63
N ALA A 48 1.89 5.29 -0.96
CA ALA A 48 2.94 6.06 -1.64
C ALA A 48 3.85 5.15 -2.48
N TYR A 49 4.23 3.99 -1.94
CA TYR A 49 5.02 2.99 -2.67
C TYR A 49 4.33 2.55 -3.96
N LEU A 50 3.06 2.15 -3.88
CA LEU A 50 2.30 1.72 -5.06
C LEU A 50 2.15 2.84 -6.09
N THR A 51 1.97 4.08 -5.65
CA THR A 51 1.92 5.24 -6.56
C THR A 51 3.24 5.43 -7.30
N ASN A 52 4.37 5.34 -6.59
CA ASN A 52 5.69 5.50 -7.18
C ASN A 52 6.07 4.30 -8.06
N TYR A 53 5.65 3.09 -7.66
CA TYR A 53 5.79 1.88 -8.47
C TYR A 53 5.08 2.00 -9.80
N LEU A 54 3.78 2.35 -9.82
CA LEU A 54 3.02 2.53 -11.07
C LEU A 54 3.63 3.61 -11.96
N LYS A 55 4.06 4.74 -11.38
CA LYS A 55 4.75 5.81 -12.13
C LYS A 55 6.12 5.40 -12.68
N SER A 56 6.76 4.39 -12.09
CA SER A 56 8.03 3.87 -12.59
C SER A 56 7.88 2.88 -13.77
N LEU A 57 6.66 2.37 -14.00
CA LEU A 57 6.41 1.39 -15.05
C LEU A 57 6.27 2.07 -16.42
N PRO A 58 7.07 1.69 -17.43
CA PRO A 58 6.93 2.21 -18.79
C PRO A 58 5.64 1.75 -19.48
N THR A 59 5.00 0.70 -18.95
CA THR A 59 3.71 0.18 -19.41
C THR A 59 2.52 1.02 -18.92
N VAL A 60 2.74 1.91 -17.95
CA VAL A 60 1.75 2.89 -17.49
C VAL A 60 1.89 4.17 -18.31
N ASN A 61 0.77 4.68 -18.81
CA ASN A 61 0.70 5.95 -19.49
C ASN A 61 0.85 7.10 -18.49
N GLN A 62 1.98 7.80 -18.58
CA GLN A 62 2.36 8.87 -17.65
C GLN A 62 1.69 10.22 -17.96
N ASP A 63 1.10 10.38 -19.15
CA ASP A 63 0.39 11.61 -19.55
C ASP A 63 -1.06 11.64 -19.04
N LEU A 64 -1.57 10.50 -18.59
CA LEU A 64 -2.91 10.34 -18.05
C LEU A 64 -2.88 10.12 -16.54
N THR A 65 -4.07 10.13 -15.93
CA THR A 65 -4.20 9.99 -14.47
C THR A 65 -3.63 8.66 -13.98
N CYS A 66 -2.72 8.73 -13.00
CA CYS A 66 -2.21 7.61 -12.23
C CYS A 66 -2.32 7.93 -10.74
N MET A 67 -3.14 7.16 -10.01
CA MET A 67 -3.49 7.41 -8.62
C MET A 67 -3.68 6.09 -7.87
N VAL A 68 -3.23 6.06 -6.60
CA VAL A 68 -3.61 5.03 -5.64
C VAL A 68 -4.36 5.69 -4.49
N ARG A 69 -5.59 5.26 -4.24
CA ARG A 69 -6.44 5.82 -3.18
C ARG A 69 -7.12 4.73 -2.35
N GLN A 70 -7.53 5.12 -1.15
CA GLN A 70 -8.37 4.28 -0.30
C GLN A 70 -9.84 4.50 -0.68
N LEU A 71 -10.63 3.44 -0.66
CA LEU A 71 -12.08 3.51 -0.72
C LEU A 71 -12.66 3.50 0.71
N GLN A 72 -13.98 3.66 0.81
CA GLN A 72 -14.68 3.57 2.09
C GLN A 72 -14.39 2.21 2.76
N PRO A 73 -14.08 2.17 4.06
CA PRO A 73 -13.92 0.91 4.79
C PRO A 73 -15.17 0.04 4.68
N THR A 74 -14.96 -1.27 4.59
CA THR A 74 -15.99 -2.30 4.52
C THR A 74 -15.76 -3.33 5.62
N GLU A 75 -16.66 -4.31 5.72
CA GLU A 75 -16.47 -5.51 6.55
C GLU A 75 -15.21 -6.33 6.19
N THR A 76 -14.68 -6.13 4.98
CA THR A 76 -13.48 -6.80 4.45
C THR A 76 -12.22 -5.93 4.55
N GLY A 77 -12.25 -4.83 5.32
CA GLY A 77 -11.10 -3.96 5.58
C GLY A 77 -11.16 -2.63 4.82
N ILE A 78 -9.99 -2.08 4.48
CA ILE A 78 -9.88 -0.79 3.75
C ILE A 78 -9.43 -1.11 2.32
N PRO A 79 -10.33 -1.05 1.32
CA PRO A 79 -9.95 -1.31 -0.05
C PRO A 79 -9.00 -0.24 -0.59
N LEU A 80 -8.00 -0.67 -1.36
CA LEU A 80 -7.13 0.21 -2.13
C LEU A 80 -7.47 0.10 -3.62
N GLU A 81 -7.74 1.24 -4.24
CA GLU A 81 -7.97 1.36 -5.67
C GLU A 81 -6.69 1.84 -6.35
N LEU A 82 -6.23 1.07 -7.35
CA LEU A 82 -5.13 1.44 -8.24
C LEU A 82 -5.77 1.91 -9.56
N TYR A 83 -5.76 3.21 -9.79
CA TYR A 83 -6.32 3.83 -10.99
C TYR A 83 -5.18 4.30 -11.90
N PHE A 84 -4.99 3.67 -13.05
CA PHE A 84 -3.97 4.07 -14.02
C PHE A 84 -4.38 3.66 -15.44
N PHE A 85 -3.80 4.33 -16.44
CA PHE A 85 -3.99 3.98 -17.84
C PHE A 85 -2.80 3.19 -18.36
N SER A 86 -3.05 2.12 -19.11
CA SER A 86 -2.00 1.41 -19.83
C SER A 86 -1.52 2.23 -21.05
N ALA A 87 -0.21 2.21 -21.31
CA ALA A 87 0.36 2.72 -22.54
C ALA A 87 0.05 1.80 -23.74
N ASN A 88 -0.28 0.53 -23.48
CA ASN A 88 -0.64 -0.47 -24.48
C ASN A 88 -2.16 -0.70 -24.53
N LYS A 89 -2.74 -0.61 -25.73
CA LYS A 89 -4.18 -0.79 -25.99
C LYS A 89 -4.55 -2.20 -26.49
N VAL A 90 -3.56 -3.05 -26.77
CA VAL A 90 -3.77 -4.43 -27.20
C VAL A 90 -4.30 -5.24 -26.03
N TRP A 91 -5.47 -5.84 -26.18
CA TRP A 91 -6.20 -6.51 -25.10
C TRP A 91 -5.34 -7.51 -24.30
N VAL A 92 -4.68 -8.45 -24.97
CA VAL A 92 -3.88 -9.49 -24.29
C VAL A 92 -2.72 -8.89 -23.50
N ALA A 93 -2.07 -7.85 -24.03
CA ALA A 93 -0.98 -7.18 -23.33
C ALA A 93 -1.49 -6.32 -22.17
N TYR A 94 -2.66 -5.69 -22.33
CA TYR A 94 -3.32 -4.94 -21.27
C TYR A 94 -3.65 -5.84 -20.06
N GLU A 95 -4.23 -7.02 -20.29
CA GLU A 95 -4.51 -8.00 -19.24
C GLU A 95 -3.22 -8.43 -18.52
N GLY A 96 -2.15 -8.69 -19.27
CA GLY A 96 -0.83 -9.02 -18.69
C GLY A 96 -0.28 -7.91 -17.79
N ILE A 97 -0.38 -6.65 -18.21
CA ILE A 97 0.05 -5.50 -17.40
C ILE A 97 -0.73 -5.43 -16.08
N GLN A 98 -2.04 -5.68 -16.11
CA GLN A 98 -2.84 -5.70 -14.89
C GLN A 98 -2.44 -6.84 -13.95
N ALA A 99 -2.26 -8.05 -14.49
CA ALA A 99 -1.84 -9.21 -13.72
C ALA A 99 -0.48 -8.98 -13.04
N ASP A 100 0.52 -8.51 -13.80
CA ASP A 100 1.87 -8.24 -13.28
C ASP A 100 1.85 -7.22 -12.13
N VAL A 101 1.02 -6.17 -12.25
CA VAL A 101 0.85 -5.17 -11.19
C VAL A 101 0.25 -5.81 -9.92
N PHE A 102 -0.79 -6.64 -10.05
CA PHE A 102 -1.41 -7.28 -8.88
C PHE A 102 -0.52 -8.35 -8.26
N ASP A 103 0.19 -9.15 -9.06
CA ASP A 103 1.16 -10.13 -8.57
C ASP A 103 2.25 -9.45 -7.74
N HIS A 104 2.77 -8.32 -8.24
CA HIS A 104 3.71 -7.49 -7.49
C HIS A 104 3.11 -7.00 -6.17
N VAL A 105 1.93 -6.36 -6.21
CA VAL A 105 1.23 -5.83 -5.03
C VAL A 105 1.05 -6.91 -3.95
N LEU A 106 0.59 -8.10 -4.33
CA LEU A 106 0.35 -9.22 -3.42
C LEU A 106 1.65 -9.77 -2.84
N ALA A 107 2.73 -9.79 -3.60
CA ALA A 107 4.04 -10.24 -3.13
C ALA A 107 4.63 -9.29 -2.08
N ILE A 108 4.47 -7.98 -2.25
CA ILE A 108 5.17 -6.99 -1.42
C ILE A 108 4.35 -6.44 -0.25
N ILE A 109 3.03 -6.65 -0.19
CA ILE A 109 2.20 -6.11 0.88
C ILE A 109 2.64 -6.53 2.31
N PRO A 110 3.17 -7.76 2.57
CA PRO A 110 3.65 -8.11 3.90
C PRO A 110 4.88 -7.30 4.34
N GLU A 111 5.68 -6.78 3.41
CA GLU A 111 6.85 -5.94 3.72
C GLU A 111 6.45 -4.61 4.38
N PHE A 112 5.18 -4.21 4.26
CA PHE A 112 4.62 -3.02 4.91
C PHE A 112 3.91 -3.35 6.23
N ASP A 113 4.06 -4.58 6.73
CA ASP A 113 3.34 -5.09 7.90
C ASP A 113 1.81 -4.99 7.73
N LEU A 114 1.34 -5.15 6.49
CA LEU A 114 -0.06 -5.20 6.08
C LEU A 114 -0.42 -6.62 5.63
N ARG A 115 -1.71 -6.92 5.58
CA ARG A 115 -2.21 -8.24 5.16
C ARG A 115 -3.42 -8.07 4.25
N VAL A 116 -3.50 -8.93 3.24
CA VAL A 116 -4.68 -9.03 2.37
C VAL A 116 -5.79 -9.71 3.15
N PHE A 117 -6.98 -9.13 3.14
CA PHE A 117 -8.16 -9.79 3.67
C PHE A 117 -8.55 -10.97 2.76
N GLN A 118 -8.81 -12.13 3.35
CA GLN A 118 -9.33 -13.30 2.66
C GLN A 118 -10.51 -13.84 3.48
N ASN A 119 -11.63 -14.10 2.80
CA ASN A 119 -12.74 -14.79 3.44
C ASN A 119 -12.29 -16.21 3.84
N PRO A 120 -12.59 -16.67 5.06
CA PRO A 120 -12.30 -18.04 5.46
C PRO A 120 -12.91 -19.03 4.45
N SER A 121 -12.11 -19.99 4.03
CA SER A 121 -12.53 -21.08 3.15
C SER A 121 -12.81 -22.35 3.97
N GLY A 122 -13.40 -23.36 3.33
CA GLY A 122 -13.58 -24.68 3.96
C GLY A 122 -12.26 -25.31 4.44
N ALA A 123 -11.13 -25.02 3.77
CA ALA A 123 -9.82 -25.50 4.17
C ALA A 123 -9.33 -24.86 5.48
N ASP A 124 -9.68 -23.60 5.72
CA ASP A 124 -9.34 -22.90 6.97
C ASP A 124 -10.12 -23.49 8.15
N LEU A 125 -11.40 -23.82 7.95
CA LEU A 125 -12.24 -24.49 8.95
C LEU A 125 -11.73 -25.90 9.29
N HIS A 126 -11.28 -26.67 8.29
CA HIS A 126 -10.69 -27.99 8.52
C HIS A 126 -9.42 -27.92 9.39
N ARG A 127 -8.56 -26.91 9.20
CA ARG A 127 -7.35 -26.71 10.01
C ARG A 127 -7.66 -26.35 11.47
N ILE A 128 -8.81 -25.71 11.73
CA ILE A 128 -9.27 -25.40 13.09
C ILE A 128 -9.82 -26.66 13.77
N GLY A 129 -10.64 -27.47 13.08
CA GLY A 129 -11.18 -28.72 13.62
C GLY A 129 -10.11 -29.71 14.06
N VAL A 130 -9.05 -29.89 13.25
CA VAL A 130 -7.91 -30.78 13.57
C VAL A 130 -7.12 -30.33 14.81
N LYS A 131 -7.16 -29.04 15.18
CA LYS A 131 -6.50 -28.54 16.39
C LYS A 131 -7.31 -28.75 17.67
N ILE A 132 -8.62 -29.01 17.58
CA ILE A 132 -9.47 -29.22 18.76
C ILE A 132 -9.44 -30.69 19.20
N GLU A 133 -9.15 -31.61 18.28
CA GLU A 133 -9.09 -33.06 18.55
C GLU A 133 -7.72 -33.56 19.06
N ASN A 134 -6.73 -32.68 19.24
CA ASN A 134 -5.39 -33.02 19.75
C ASN A 134 -5.10 -32.38 21.11
#